data_AF-A0A800AXS2-F1
#
_entry.id   AF-A0A800AXS2-F1
#
_cell.length_a   1.000
_cell.length_b   1.000
_cell.length_c   1.000
_cell.angle_alpha   90.00
_cell.angle_beta   90.00
_cell.angle_gamma   90.00
#
_symmetry.space_group_name_H-M   'P 1'
#
loop_
_entity.id
_entity.type
_entity.pdbx_description
1 polymer ?
#
loop_
_entity_poly.entity_id
_entity_poly.type
_entity_poly.pdbx_seq_one_letter_code
_entity_poly.pdbx_strand_id
1 'polypeptide(L)' 'MSKSISFLSDFKQLTKFGLSISVVISSISGYLLAIDIVNYKTLLLLTFGGYCMVGASNAYNQVIERVPDSV' A
#
# COMPACT_ATOMS: atom_id res chain seq x y z
N MET A 1 -16.38 14.95 -21.09
CA MET A 1 -16.31 13.60 -20.49
C MET A 1 -16.51 13.75 -18.99
N SER A 2 -17.70 13.43 -18.48
CA SER A 2 -18.04 13.65 -17.06
C SER A 2 -17.25 12.66 -16.20
N LYS A 3 -16.26 13.16 -15.45
CA LYS A 3 -15.47 12.36 -14.50
C LYS A 3 -16.38 12.00 -13.33
N SER A 4 -16.99 10.82 -13.38
CA SER A 4 -17.66 10.26 -12.21
C SER A 4 -16.63 10.14 -11.09
N ILE A 5 -16.84 10.88 -9.99
CA ILE A 5 -15.96 10.86 -8.83
C ILE A 5 -16.19 9.53 -8.12
N SER A 6 -15.37 8.52 -8.43
CA SER A 6 -15.34 7.28 -7.68
C SER A 6 -14.12 7.32 -6.77
N PHE A 7 -14.32 7.94 -5.59
CA PHE A 7 -13.29 8.07 -4.56
C PHE A 7 -12.56 6.74 -4.29
N LEU A 8 -13.30 5.63 -4.32
CA LEU A 8 -12.74 4.30 -4.09
C LEU A 8 -11.79 3.84 -5.20
N SER A 9 -12.08 4.13 -6.48
CA SER A 9 -11.17 3.77 -7.57
C SER A 9 -9.92 4.62 -7.57
N ASP A 10 -10.07 5.93 -7.32
CA ASP A 10 -8.95 6.87 -7.23
C ASP A 10 -8.05 6.52 -6.05
N PHE A 11 -8.65 6.16 -4.90
CA PHE A 11 -7.90 5.67 -3.73
C PHE A 11 -7.15 4.38 -4.03
N LYS A 12 -7.80 3.38 -4.64
CA LYS A 12 -7.17 2.09 -5.01
C LYS A 12 -6.00 2.28 -5.98
N GLN A 13 -6.12 3.24 -6.90
CA GLN A 13 -5.06 3.58 -7.84
C GLN A 13 -3.89 4.30 -7.15
N LEU A 14 -4.19 5.29 -6.30
CA LEU A 14 -3.20 6.05 -5.53
C LEU A 14 -2.37 5.13 -4.62
N THR A 15 -3.02 4.22 -3.89
CA THR A 15 -2.36 3.30 -2.95
C THR A 15 -1.68 2.11 -3.63
N LYS A 16 -1.75 2.01 -4.96
CA LYS A 16 -1.29 0.84 -5.75
C LYS A 16 -1.68 -0.48 -5.10
N PHE A 17 -2.98 -0.70 -4.91
CA PHE A 17 -3.51 -1.84 -4.17
C PHE A 17 -2.91 -3.21 -4.56
N GLY A 18 -2.65 -3.44 -5.86
CA GLY A 18 -2.02 -4.68 -6.32
C GLY A 18 -0.58 -4.86 -5.82
N LEU A 19 0.23 -3.80 -5.79
CA LEU A 19 1.59 -3.83 -5.23
C LEU A 19 1.55 -4.04 -3.71
N SER A 20 0.65 -3.34 -3.03
CA SER A 20 0.48 -3.43 -1.58
C SER A 20 0.11 -4.83 -1.12
N ILE A 21 -0.74 -5.54 -1.87
CA ILE A 21 -1.06 -6.96 -1.60
C ILE A 21 0.20 -7.83 -1.69
N SER A 22 0.99 -7.71 -2.77
CA SER A 22 2.19 -8.52 -2.96
C SER A 22 3.19 -8.35 -1.82
N VAL A 23 3.36 -7.12 -1.32
CA VAL A 23 4.25 -6.81 -0.19
C VAL A 23 3.72 -7.38 1.12
N VAL A 24 2.41 -7.26 1.38
CA VAL A 24 1.78 -7.81 2.58
C VAL A 24 1.89 -9.33 2.61
N ILE A 25 1.60 -10.01 1.49
CA ILE A 25 1.71 -11.48 1.40
C ILE A 25 3.16 -11.91 1.62
N SER A 26 4.13 -11.25 0.98
CA SER A 26 5.55 -11.57 1.15
C SER A 26 6.00 -11.40 2.61
N SER A 27 5.58 -10.31 3.26
CA SER A 27 5.93 -10.02 4.65
C SER A 27 5.31 -11.03 5.62
N ILE A 28 4.03 -11.40 5.42
CA ILE A 28 3.34 -12.41 6.22
C ILE A 28 4.02 -13.77 6.06
N SER A 29 4.31 -14.18 4.81
CA SER A 29 5.03 -15.44 4.54
C SER A 29 6.39 -15.47 5.23
N GLY A 30 7.17 -14.38 5.15
CA GLY A 30 8.44 -14.27 5.85
C GLY A 30 8.31 -14.39 7.37
N TYR A 31 7.28 -13.80 7.96
CA TYR A 31 6.98 -13.93 9.38
C TYR A 31 6.63 -15.37 9.77
N LEU A 32 5.74 -16.03 9.02
CA LEU A 32 5.31 -17.40 9.30
C LEU A 32 6.43 -18.43 9.15
N LEU A 33 7.41 -18.18 8.29
CA LEU A 33 8.59 -19.04 8.15
C LEU A 33 9.58 -18.93 9.34
N ALA A 34 9.54 -17.84 10.10
CA ALA A 34 10.53 -17.52 11.12
C ALA A 34 10.14 -17.90 12.55
N ILE A 35 8.90 -18.33 12.78
CA ILE A 35 8.31 -18.41 14.13
C ILE A 35 7.61 -19.75 14.41
N ASP A 36 7.70 -20.22 15.65
CA ASP A 36 7.02 -21.46 16.09
C ASP A 36 5.59 -21.22 16.59
N ILE A 37 5.31 -20.03 17.16
CA ILE A 37 3.99 -19.66 17.71
C ILE A 37 3.53 -18.34 17.10
N VAL A 38 2.38 -18.36 16.43
CA VAL A 38 1.81 -17.20 15.75
C VAL A 38 1.38 -16.12 16.74
N ASN A 39 1.93 -14.92 16.58
CA ASN A 39 1.46 -13.73 17.26
C ASN A 39 0.52 -12.92 16.35
N TYR A 40 -0.77 -12.98 16.64
CA TYR A 40 -1.80 -12.28 15.86
C TYR A 40 -1.66 -10.76 15.88
N LYS A 41 -1.10 -10.17 16.94
CA LYS A 41 -0.81 -8.73 16.99
C LYS A 41 0.24 -8.36 15.94
N THR A 42 1.28 -9.19 15.81
CA THR A 42 2.32 -9.01 14.79
C THR A 42 1.74 -9.19 13.38
N LEU A 43 0.89 -10.18 13.17
CA LEU A 43 0.23 -10.40 11.87
C LEU A 43 -0.61 -9.19 11.43
N LEU A 44 -1.37 -8.61 12.36
CA LEU A 44 -2.17 -7.40 12.13
C LEU A 44 -1.25 -6.22 11.79
N LEU A 45 -0.17 -6.01 12.55
CA LEU A 45 0.80 -4.95 12.29
C LEU A 45 1.50 -5.12 10.94
N LEU A 46 1.85 -6.34 10.52
CA LEU A 46 2.43 -6.60 9.19
C LEU A 46 1.44 -6.29 8.07
N THR A 47 0.17 -6.65 8.27
CA THR A 47 -0.89 -6.44 7.27
C THR A 47 -1.16 -4.95 7.07
N PHE A 48 -1.46 -4.23 8.15
CA PHE A 48 -1.75 -2.80 8.09
C PHE A 48 -0.49 -1.98 7.79
N GLY A 49 0.63 -2.29 8.46
CA GLY A 49 1.91 -1.61 8.24
C GLY A 49 2.42 -1.80 6.81
N GLY A 50 2.38 -3.02 6.28
CA GLY A 50 2.78 -3.31 4.91
C GLY A 50 1.92 -2.58 3.88
N TYR A 51 0.59 -2.59 4.04
CA TYR A 51 -0.31 -1.85 3.16
C TYR A 51 -0.10 -0.33 3.23
N CYS A 52 -0.04 0.23 4.43
CA CYS A 52 0.12 1.67 4.65
C CYS A 52 1.50 2.18 4.21
N MET A 53 2.58 1.42 4.43
CA MET A 53 3.92 1.79 3.99
C MET A 53 4.00 1.90 2.45
N VAL A 54 3.45 0.92 1.73
CA VAL A 54 3.41 0.94 0.26
C VAL A 54 2.51 2.08 -0.22
N GLY A 55 1.31 2.22 0.34
CA GLY A 55 0.38 3.30 -0.03
C GLY A 55 0.96 4.69 0.19
N ALA A 56 1.57 4.94 1.34
CA ALA A 56 2.19 6.23 1.68
C ALA A 56 3.38 6.53 0.77
N SER A 57 4.27 5.56 0.52
CA SER A 57 5.42 5.75 -0.38
C SER A 57 4.97 6.08 -1.80
N ASN A 58 3.96 5.39 -2.33
CA ASN A 58 3.42 5.65 -3.67
C ASN A 58 2.65 6.98 -3.76
N ALA A 59 1.92 7.38 -2.71
CA ALA A 59 1.25 8.68 -2.66
C ALA A 59 2.27 9.82 -2.56
N TYR A 60 3.29 9.67 -1.71
CA TYR A 60 4.37 10.64 -1.57
C TYR A 60 5.16 10.81 -2.87
N ASN A 61 5.47 9.71 -3.55
CA ASN A 61 6.12 9.73 -4.86
C ASN A 61 5.28 10.53 -5.89
N GLN A 62 3.96 10.32 -5.93
CA GLN A 62 3.06 11.08 -6.80
C GLN A 62 2.95 12.57 -6.43
N VAL A 63 3.06 12.92 -5.14
CA VAL A 63 3.09 14.32 -4.70
C VAL A 63 4.36 15.04 -5.17
N ILE A 64 5.52 14.37 -5.14
CA ILE A 64 6.78 14.91 -5.64
C ILE A 64 6.80 14.98 -7.17
N GLU A 65 6.31 13.93 -7.85
CA GLU A 65 6.23 13.86 -9.32
C GLU A 65 5.30 14.91 -9.93
N ARG A 66 4.44 15.55 -9.12
CA ARG A 66 3.67 16.71 -9.53
C ARG A 66 4.56 17.95 -9.60
N VAL A 67 5.59 17.89 -10.43
CA VAL A 67 6.28 19.07 -10.92
C VAL A 67 5.26 19.90 -11.71
N PRO A 68 5.08 21.19 -11.42
CA PRO A 68 4.38 22.08 -12.33
C PRO A 68 5.24 22.22 -13.59
N ASP A 69 4.97 21.45 -14.64
CA ASP A 69 5.40 21.81 -15.99
C ASP A 69 4.58 23.03 -16.42
N SER A 70 5.03 24.18 -15.94
CA SER A 70 4.62 25.52 -16.34
C SER A 70 5.88 26.25 -16.79
N VAL A 71 6.50 25.76 -17.87
CA VAL A 71 7.37 26.50 -18.79
C VAL A 71 7.11 26.03 -20.21
#